data_AF-A0A1C6JX42-F1
#
_entry.id   AF-A0A1C6JX42-F1
#
_cell.length_a   1.000
_cell.length_b   1.000
_cell.length_c   1.000
_cell.angle_alpha   90.00
_cell.angle_beta   90.00
_cell.angle_gamma   90.00
#
_symmetry.space_group_name_H-M   'P 1'
#
loop_
_entity.id
_entity.type
_entity.pdbx_description
1 polymer ?
#
loop_
_entity_poly.entity_id
_entity_poly.type
_entity_poly.pdbx_seq_one_letter_code
_entity_poly.pdbx_strand_id
1 'polypeptide(L)'
;MKKMQIVTFVFREAKTEDKEQIMQLYRNAIGTEGCTWSEEYPNEQILLTDLSKHNLFCMENQDKEIVGAVSIDEDEEVDRLECWNRNAGKMAEIARLVVREDCQNKGMARELIKNVIKVLKERQYKSVHYLVSKYNNKALASYKKLDFKCVGESDILDNDWYCYEMILDEKNYKILTIPNILSFIRLILVGLFFVLYSDKGNNKDNMWAIIVLILSGITDFLDGKIARRFNMVSEFGKILDPVADKATEAVIAICLMKRYEILIYLLILFAIKETFMSACGLIVIRKTGENNGAKWYGKVSTFAFYIVMITLLIIRHIPLSVANVMIIMCMFFMAFAFVMYARLYYQILKKNRCKTEQL
;
A
#
# COMPACT_ATOMS: atom_id res chain seq x y z
N MET A 1 -31.83 -1.58 10.38
CA MET A 1 -30.49 -1.10 9.97
C MET A 1 -30.42 -1.05 8.45
N LYS A 2 -30.45 0.14 7.85
CA LYS A 2 -30.34 0.32 6.39
C LYS A 2 -28.96 -0.17 5.94
N LYS A 3 -28.92 -1.18 5.06
CA LYS A 3 -27.72 -1.56 4.31
C LYS A 3 -27.22 -0.31 3.58
N MET A 4 -26.05 0.18 3.97
CA MET A 4 -25.35 1.26 3.28
C MET A 4 -25.02 0.74 1.88
N GLN A 5 -25.76 1.19 0.87
CA GLN A 5 -25.42 0.93 -0.53
C GLN A 5 -23.98 1.45 -0.74
N ILE A 6 -23.10 0.57 -1.19
CA ILE A 6 -21.76 0.95 -1.62
C ILE A 6 -21.97 1.75 -2.91
N VAL A 7 -22.08 3.08 -2.79
CA VAL A 7 -22.13 3.98 -3.94
C VAL A 7 -20.81 3.80 -4.66
N THR A 8 -20.87 3.21 -5.86
CA THR A 8 -19.69 2.91 -6.66
C THR A 8 -19.50 4.06 -7.62
N PHE A 9 -18.34 4.71 -7.58
CA PHE A 9 -17.97 5.77 -8.51
C PHE A 9 -16.86 5.29 -9.43
N VAL A 10 -16.88 5.73 -10.68
CA VAL A 10 -15.87 5.37 -11.68
C VAL A 10 -15.05 6.61 -12.00
N PHE A 11 -13.73 6.52 -11.84
CA PHE A 11 -12.79 7.53 -12.28
C PHE A 11 -12.32 7.20 -13.70
N ARG A 12 -12.39 8.18 -14.60
CA ARG A 12 -11.92 8.04 -15.98
C ARG A 12 -11.49 9.37 -16.57
N GLU A 13 -10.79 9.30 -17.69
CA GLU A 13 -10.57 10.46 -18.54
C GLU A 13 -11.92 11.02 -19.04
N ALA A 14 -12.04 12.35 -19.01
CA ALA A 14 -13.20 13.03 -19.53
C ALA A 14 -13.20 13.01 -21.06
N LYS A 15 -14.39 13.03 -21.65
CA LYS A 15 -14.60 13.03 -23.09
C LYS A 15 -15.34 14.30 -23.50
N THR A 16 -15.37 14.56 -24.80
CA THR A 16 -16.10 15.70 -25.37
C THR A 16 -17.59 15.69 -25.01
N GLU A 17 -18.19 14.50 -24.85
CA GLU A 17 -19.59 14.33 -24.41
C GLU A 17 -19.86 14.77 -22.96
N ASP A 18 -18.83 14.81 -22.10
CA ASP A 18 -18.96 15.20 -20.69
C ASP A 18 -18.91 16.72 -20.48
N LYS A 19 -18.54 17.48 -21.52
CA LYS A 19 -18.24 18.91 -21.48
C LYS A 19 -19.34 19.73 -20.81
N GLU A 20 -20.59 19.53 -21.20
CA GLU A 20 -21.72 20.31 -20.66
C GLU A 20 -21.89 20.08 -19.15
N GLN A 21 -21.81 18.81 -18.71
CA GLN A 21 -21.91 18.48 -17.29
C GLN A 21 -20.76 19.08 -16.48
N ILE A 22 -19.53 19.01 -17.00
CA ILE A 22 -18.35 19.57 -16.33
C ILE A 22 -18.43 21.11 -16.28
N MET A 23 -18.81 21.77 -17.36
CA MET A 23 -19.02 23.23 -17.36
C MET A 23 -20.10 23.64 -16.37
N GLN A 24 -21.17 22.85 -16.24
CA GLN A 24 -22.21 23.11 -15.25
C GLN A 24 -21.67 22.99 -13.83
N LEU A 25 -20.79 22.02 -13.55
CA LEU A 25 -20.13 21.91 -12.24
C LEU A 25 -19.24 23.13 -11.95
N TYR A 26 -18.49 23.62 -12.94
CA TYR A 26 -17.67 24.84 -12.78
C TYR A 26 -18.54 26.05 -12.46
N ARG A 27 -19.60 26.28 -13.24
CA ARG A 27 -20.54 27.40 -13.01
C ARG A 27 -21.20 27.34 -11.64
N ASN A 28 -21.62 26.15 -11.21
CA ASN A 28 -22.22 25.97 -9.89
C ASN A 28 -21.23 26.19 -8.73
N ALA A 29 -19.91 26.12 -8.99
CA ALA A 29 -18.90 26.38 -7.97
C ALA A 29 -18.58 27.88 -7.82
N ILE A 30 -18.82 28.68 -8.85
CA ILE A 30 -18.60 30.15 -8.81
C ILE A 30 -19.48 30.75 -7.71
N GLY A 31 -18.88 31.62 -6.90
CA GLY A 31 -19.55 32.28 -5.77
C GLY A 31 -19.67 31.43 -4.50
N THR A 32 -19.22 30.17 -4.51
CA THR A 32 -19.12 29.37 -3.29
C THR A 32 -17.93 29.82 -2.42
N GLU A 33 -18.03 29.62 -1.10
CA GLU A 33 -17.01 30.06 -0.14
C GLU A 33 -15.61 29.53 -0.48
N GLY A 34 -14.65 30.45 -0.67
CA GLY A 34 -13.26 30.13 -0.97
C GLY A 34 -13.00 29.69 -2.42
N CYS A 35 -14.01 29.75 -3.30
CA CYS A 35 -13.81 29.60 -4.74
C CYS A 35 -13.27 30.91 -5.32
N THR A 36 -12.16 30.84 -6.05
CA THR A 36 -11.52 31.99 -6.71
C THR A 36 -11.89 32.09 -8.19
N TRP A 37 -12.85 31.29 -8.65
CA TRP A 37 -13.26 31.24 -10.05
C TRP A 37 -14.24 32.37 -10.37
N SER A 38 -14.23 32.78 -11.64
CA SER A 38 -15.07 33.82 -12.20
C SER A 38 -15.76 33.33 -13.47
N GLU A 39 -16.61 34.15 -14.07
CA GLU A 39 -17.21 33.84 -15.38
C GLU A 39 -16.16 33.73 -16.51
N GLU A 40 -14.96 34.27 -16.30
CA GLU A 40 -13.86 34.22 -17.27
C GLU A 40 -12.98 32.98 -17.12
N TYR A 41 -12.96 32.36 -15.92
CA TYR A 41 -12.15 31.17 -15.62
C TYR A 41 -12.78 30.27 -14.55
N PRO A 42 -12.88 28.93 -14.77
CA PRO A 42 -12.52 28.20 -15.98
C PRO A 42 -13.56 28.34 -17.10
N ASN A 43 -13.10 28.56 -18.33
CA ASN A 43 -13.98 28.69 -19.48
C ASN A 43 -13.93 27.46 -20.42
N GLU A 44 -14.80 27.50 -21.42
CA GLU A 44 -14.98 26.40 -22.38
C GLU A 44 -13.72 26.10 -23.20
N GLN A 45 -12.95 27.13 -23.56
CA GLN A 45 -11.73 26.98 -24.35
C GLN A 45 -10.63 26.25 -23.55
N ILE A 46 -10.50 26.57 -22.27
CA ILE A 46 -9.58 25.87 -21.36
C ILE A 46 -10.00 24.40 -21.22
N LEU A 47 -11.29 24.14 -21.00
CA LEU A 47 -11.80 22.77 -20.91
C LEU A 47 -11.50 21.96 -22.17
N LEU A 48 -11.74 22.54 -23.35
CA LEU A 48 -11.42 21.88 -24.63
C LEU A 48 -9.91 21.64 -24.80
N THR A 49 -9.08 22.56 -24.30
CA THR A 49 -7.62 22.39 -24.29
C THR A 49 -7.21 21.22 -23.39
N ASP A 50 -7.76 21.14 -22.19
CA ASP A 50 -7.51 20.02 -21.26
C ASP A 50 -7.94 18.67 -21.83
N LEU A 51 -9.10 18.63 -22.51
CA LEU A 51 -9.57 17.43 -23.22
C LEU A 51 -8.59 17.04 -24.34
N SER A 52 -8.14 17.99 -25.15
CA SER A 52 -7.21 17.70 -26.27
C SER A 52 -5.86 17.18 -25.79
N LYS A 53 -5.41 17.60 -24.60
CA LYS A 53 -4.16 17.15 -23.97
C LYS A 53 -4.32 15.85 -23.15
N HIS A 54 -5.52 15.24 -23.12
CA HIS A 54 -5.83 14.10 -22.24
C HIS A 54 -5.56 14.43 -20.76
N ASN A 55 -5.81 15.67 -20.34
CA ASN A 55 -5.49 16.18 -19.02
C ASN A 55 -6.72 16.40 -18.14
N LEU A 56 -7.94 16.24 -18.67
CA LEU A 56 -9.18 16.36 -17.90
C LEU A 56 -9.70 14.98 -17.47
N PHE A 57 -10.02 14.86 -16.18
CA PHE A 57 -10.56 13.63 -15.59
C PHE A 57 -11.84 13.92 -14.84
N CYS A 58 -12.72 12.92 -14.78
CA CYS A 58 -13.99 13.02 -14.08
C CYS A 58 -14.28 11.77 -13.25
N MET A 59 -15.14 11.95 -12.25
CA MET A 59 -15.80 10.84 -11.56
C MET A 59 -17.27 10.81 -11.95
N GLU A 60 -17.73 9.64 -12.37
CA GLU A 60 -19.14 9.38 -12.70
C GLU A 60 -19.79 8.45 -11.68
N ASN A 61 -21.09 8.65 -11.43
CA ASN A 61 -21.91 7.75 -10.64
C ASN A 61 -22.51 6.62 -11.50
N GLN A 62 -23.34 5.76 -10.90
CA GLN A 62 -23.98 4.65 -11.60
C GLN A 62 -24.96 5.08 -12.70
N ASP A 63 -25.50 6.29 -12.58
CA ASP A 63 -26.43 6.91 -13.53
C ASP A 63 -25.72 7.68 -14.66
N LYS A 64 -24.38 7.57 -14.74
CA LYS A 64 -23.50 8.28 -15.68
C LYS A 64 -23.51 9.80 -15.53
N GLU A 65 -23.90 10.31 -14.37
CA GLU A 65 -23.78 11.73 -14.05
C GLU A 65 -22.37 12.02 -13.53
N ILE A 66 -21.80 13.13 -13.98
CA ILE A 66 -20.52 13.61 -13.46
C ILE A 66 -20.72 14.23 -12.08
N VAL A 67 -20.01 13.68 -11.09
CA VAL A 67 -20.06 14.13 -9.69
C VAL A 67 -18.83 14.93 -9.27
N GLY A 68 -17.81 14.97 -10.10
CA GLY A 68 -16.63 15.80 -9.90
C GLY A 68 -15.67 15.72 -11.08
N ALA A 69 -14.83 16.74 -11.21
CA ALA A 69 -13.85 16.87 -12.28
C ALA A 69 -12.54 17.46 -11.73
N VAL A 70 -11.45 17.19 -12.43
CA VAL A 70 -10.10 17.67 -12.10
C VAL A 70 -9.25 17.67 -13.36
N SER A 71 -8.39 18.67 -13.52
CA SER A 71 -7.43 18.71 -14.61
C SER A 71 -5.99 18.64 -14.11
N ILE A 72 -5.10 18.24 -15.01
CA ILE A 72 -3.65 18.39 -14.87
C ILE A 72 -3.25 19.58 -15.74
N ASP A 73 -2.60 20.58 -15.13
CA ASP A 73 -2.11 21.75 -15.86
C ASP A 73 -0.58 21.79 -15.89
N GLU A 74 -0.10 22.53 -16.88
CA GLU A 74 1.30 22.96 -17.03
C GLU A 74 1.25 24.48 -17.20
N ASP A 75 1.04 25.19 -16.08
CA ASP A 75 0.99 26.64 -16.04
C ASP A 75 2.39 27.20 -15.74
N GLU A 76 2.98 27.88 -16.72
CA GLU A 76 4.35 28.39 -16.58
C GLU A 76 4.50 29.46 -15.49
N GLU A 77 3.45 30.23 -15.18
CA GLU A 77 3.50 31.24 -14.13
C GLU A 77 3.54 30.58 -12.75
N VAL A 78 2.71 29.57 -12.56
CA VAL A 78 2.71 28.75 -11.34
C VAL A 78 4.02 27.97 -11.22
N ASP A 79 4.48 27.32 -12.29
CA ASP A 79 5.72 26.53 -12.31
C ASP A 79 6.98 27.36 -12.00
N ARG A 80 6.95 28.69 -12.25
CA ARG A 80 8.06 29.59 -11.98
C ARG A 80 8.26 29.93 -10.49
N LEU A 81 7.25 29.70 -9.63
CA LEU A 81 7.36 30.02 -8.21
C LEU A 81 8.59 29.34 -7.57
N GLU A 82 9.34 30.09 -6.77
CA GLU A 82 10.60 29.62 -6.18
C GLU A 82 10.41 28.60 -5.05
N CYS A 83 9.20 28.49 -4.50
CA CYS A 83 8.89 27.60 -3.39
C CYS A 83 8.84 26.11 -3.79
N TRP A 84 8.76 25.79 -5.07
CA TRP A 84 8.74 24.41 -5.55
C TRP A 84 10.11 23.74 -5.47
N ASN A 85 10.13 22.42 -5.24
CA ASN A 85 11.37 21.67 -5.28
C ASN A 85 11.82 21.43 -6.73
N ARG A 86 12.61 22.37 -7.26
CA ARG A 86 13.16 22.28 -8.64
C ARG A 86 14.04 21.05 -8.89
N ASN A 87 14.56 20.42 -7.84
CA ASN A 87 15.38 19.21 -7.97
C ASN A 87 14.52 17.93 -8.10
N ALA A 88 13.19 18.02 -7.97
CA ALA A 88 12.31 16.86 -8.07
C ALA A 88 12.26 16.27 -9.49
N GLY A 89 12.42 17.08 -10.53
CA GLY A 89 12.31 16.65 -11.93
C GLY A 89 11.02 17.14 -12.57
N LYS A 90 10.35 16.31 -13.38
CA LYS A 90 9.11 16.70 -14.10
C LYS A 90 7.96 16.96 -13.12
N MET A 91 7.38 18.16 -13.14
CA MET A 91 6.34 18.63 -12.22
C MET A 91 4.99 18.75 -12.93
N ALA A 92 3.90 18.63 -12.19
CA ALA A 92 2.54 18.81 -12.68
C ALA A 92 1.71 19.62 -11.69
N GLU A 93 0.78 20.42 -12.19
CA GLU A 93 -0.21 21.10 -11.37
C GLU A 93 -1.53 20.32 -11.35
N ILE A 94 -2.15 20.17 -10.17
CA ILE A 94 -3.57 19.81 -10.08
C ILE A 94 -4.38 21.10 -10.13
N ALA A 95 -5.13 21.27 -11.22
CA ALA A 95 -5.99 22.43 -11.44
C ALA A 95 -7.47 22.03 -11.52
N ARG A 96 -8.33 23.05 -11.43
CA ARG A 96 -9.78 22.96 -11.74
C ARG A 96 -10.53 21.84 -11.00
N LEU A 97 -10.11 21.50 -9.79
CA LEU A 97 -10.76 20.46 -8.98
C LEU A 97 -12.14 20.95 -8.50
N VAL A 98 -13.19 20.24 -8.89
CA VAL A 98 -14.57 20.51 -8.46
C VAL A 98 -15.28 19.23 -8.05
N VAL A 99 -16.15 19.33 -7.04
CA VAL A 99 -17.04 18.25 -6.61
C VAL A 99 -18.44 18.81 -6.45
N ARG A 100 -19.42 18.09 -7.02
CA ARG A 100 -20.84 18.40 -6.94
C ARG A 100 -21.28 18.52 -5.48
N GLU A 101 -22.11 19.52 -5.17
CA GLU A 101 -22.43 19.92 -3.80
C GLU A 101 -22.98 18.77 -2.93
N ASP A 102 -23.91 17.98 -3.48
CA ASP A 102 -24.50 16.79 -2.85
C ASP A 102 -23.48 15.68 -2.52
N CYS A 103 -22.31 15.74 -3.14
CA CYS A 103 -21.21 14.78 -3.02
C CYS A 103 -20.01 15.33 -2.22
N GLN A 104 -20.07 16.60 -1.78
CA GLN A 104 -19.06 17.20 -0.90
C GLN A 104 -19.08 16.55 0.50
N ASN A 105 -17.98 16.72 1.25
CA ASN A 105 -17.77 16.15 2.60
C ASN A 105 -17.83 14.61 2.68
N LYS A 106 -17.96 13.89 1.57
CA LYS A 106 -17.92 12.42 1.47
C LYS A 106 -16.55 11.87 1.07
N GLY A 107 -15.55 12.74 0.94
CA GLY A 107 -14.17 12.36 0.57
C GLY A 107 -13.91 12.27 -0.94
N MET A 108 -14.83 12.74 -1.78
CA MET A 108 -14.74 12.67 -3.24
C MET A 108 -13.54 13.43 -3.82
N ALA A 109 -13.28 14.66 -3.35
CA ALA A 109 -12.13 15.46 -3.79
C ALA A 109 -10.79 14.72 -3.56
N ARG A 110 -10.68 14.06 -2.41
CA ARG A 110 -9.51 13.24 -2.06
C ARG A 110 -9.38 12.01 -2.94
N GLU A 111 -10.49 11.41 -3.37
CA GLU A 111 -10.48 10.28 -4.28
C GLU A 111 -10.07 10.70 -5.71
N LEU A 112 -10.57 11.85 -6.19
CA LEU A 112 -10.13 12.46 -7.44
C LEU A 112 -8.61 12.67 -7.44
N ILE A 113 -8.08 13.36 -6.41
CA ILE A 113 -6.64 13.62 -6.29
C ILE A 113 -5.83 12.33 -6.24
N LYS A 114 -6.25 11.32 -5.47
CA LYS A 114 -5.56 10.03 -5.41
C LYS A 114 -5.48 9.34 -6.76
N ASN A 115 -6.51 9.43 -7.58
CA ASN A 115 -6.51 8.82 -8.90
C ASN A 115 -5.69 9.64 -9.90
N VAL A 116 -5.73 10.97 -9.85
CA VAL A 116 -4.80 11.84 -10.61
C VAL A 116 -3.34 11.55 -10.26
N ILE A 117 -3.01 11.38 -8.99
CA ILE A 117 -1.66 10.99 -8.54
C ILE A 117 -1.20 9.67 -9.18
N LYS A 118 -2.09 8.69 -9.37
CA LYS A 118 -1.74 7.43 -10.06
C LYS A 118 -1.43 7.70 -11.53
N VAL A 119 -2.26 8.49 -12.20
CA VAL A 119 -2.03 8.90 -13.60
C VAL A 119 -0.69 9.63 -13.75
N LEU A 120 -0.38 10.56 -12.85
CA LEU A 120 0.88 11.29 -12.85
C LEU A 120 2.10 10.36 -12.67
N LYS A 121 2.01 9.38 -11.77
CA LYS A 121 3.06 8.35 -11.60
C LYS A 121 3.24 7.49 -12.85
N GLU A 122 2.14 7.08 -13.49
CA GLU A 122 2.19 6.34 -14.76
C GLU A 122 2.86 7.17 -15.86
N ARG A 123 2.55 8.48 -15.92
CA ARG A 123 3.14 9.47 -16.83
C ARG A 123 4.55 9.95 -16.41
N GLN A 124 5.18 9.30 -15.43
CA GLN A 124 6.55 9.58 -14.97
C GLN A 124 6.78 10.99 -14.39
N TYR A 125 5.73 11.67 -13.90
CA TYR A 125 5.90 12.88 -13.12
C TYR A 125 6.54 12.56 -11.76
N LYS A 126 7.36 13.49 -11.28
CA LYS A 126 8.20 13.33 -10.09
C LYS A 126 7.69 14.12 -8.90
N SER A 127 7.00 15.23 -9.15
CA SER A 127 6.24 15.95 -8.14
C SER A 127 4.90 16.40 -8.73
N VAL A 128 3.99 16.71 -7.82
CA VAL A 128 2.72 17.34 -8.12
C VAL A 128 2.48 18.46 -7.12
N HIS A 129 1.97 19.58 -7.59
CA HIS A 129 1.65 20.72 -6.75
C HIS A 129 0.26 21.27 -7.07
N TYR A 130 -0.22 22.16 -6.20
CA TYR A 130 -1.38 22.99 -6.48
C TYR A 130 -1.39 24.21 -5.57
N LEU A 131 -2.10 25.24 -6.02
CA LEU A 131 -2.40 26.43 -5.23
C LEU A 131 -3.76 26.29 -4.56
N VAL A 132 -3.85 26.74 -3.30
CA VAL A 132 -5.11 26.79 -2.56
C VAL A 132 -5.28 28.15 -1.95
N SER A 133 -6.42 28.77 -2.21
CA SER A 133 -6.77 30.02 -1.53
C SER A 133 -6.72 29.82 -0.02
N LYS A 134 -6.06 30.74 0.70
CA LYS A 134 -5.97 30.68 2.18
C LYS A 134 -7.35 30.67 2.84
N TYR A 135 -8.37 31.13 2.13
CA TYR A 135 -9.76 31.22 2.60
C TYR A 135 -10.61 29.97 2.26
N ASN A 136 -10.08 29.01 1.49
CA ASN A 136 -10.80 27.78 1.13
C ASN A 136 -10.64 26.67 2.18
N ASN A 137 -11.37 26.80 3.29
CA ASN A 137 -11.31 25.86 4.42
C ASN A 137 -11.65 24.41 4.03
N LYS A 138 -12.59 24.20 3.09
CA LYS A 138 -13.01 22.86 2.64
C LYS A 138 -11.89 22.15 1.86
N ALA A 139 -11.24 22.88 0.96
CA ALA A 139 -10.10 22.36 0.20
C ALA A 139 -8.93 22.03 1.14
N LEU A 140 -8.55 22.98 2.00
CA LEU A 140 -7.49 22.80 3.00
C LEU A 140 -7.73 21.59 3.92
N ALA A 141 -8.95 21.37 4.38
CA ALA A 141 -9.30 20.22 5.21
C ALA A 141 -9.18 18.87 4.46
N SER A 142 -9.44 18.87 3.15
CA SER A 142 -9.29 17.68 2.30
C SER A 142 -7.80 17.35 2.09
N TYR A 143 -6.99 18.38 1.90
CA TYR A 143 -5.55 18.27 1.60
C TYR A 143 -4.69 17.90 2.79
N LYS A 144 -5.02 18.37 4.00
CA LYS A 144 -4.35 17.95 5.25
C LYS A 144 -4.36 16.44 5.49
N LYS A 145 -5.25 15.69 4.82
CA LYS A 145 -5.35 14.22 4.89
C LYS A 145 -4.55 13.50 3.81
N LEU A 146 -3.85 14.24 2.96
CA LEU A 146 -2.96 13.75 1.92
C LEU A 146 -1.51 14.12 2.29
N ASP A 147 -0.53 13.44 1.70
CA ASP A 147 0.90 13.62 2.01
C ASP A 147 1.52 14.89 1.37
N PHE A 148 0.70 15.89 1.05
CA PHE A 148 1.18 17.18 0.55
C PHE A 148 1.82 17.99 1.68
N LYS A 149 2.94 18.63 1.38
CA LYS A 149 3.64 19.57 2.28
C LYS A 149 3.34 20.98 1.80
N CYS A 150 3.04 21.89 2.74
CA CYS A 150 3.01 23.32 2.44
C CYS A 150 4.48 23.77 2.31
N VAL A 151 4.88 24.20 1.11
CA VAL A 151 6.27 24.59 0.79
C VAL A 151 6.46 26.10 0.67
N GLY A 152 5.37 26.87 0.63
CA GLY A 152 5.41 28.31 0.61
C GLY A 152 4.04 28.97 0.55
N GLU A 153 4.06 30.27 0.33
CA GLU A 153 2.90 31.12 0.07
C GLU A 153 3.17 31.95 -1.18
N SER A 154 2.13 32.35 -1.89
CA SER A 154 2.20 33.19 -3.09
C SER A 154 1.01 34.13 -3.15
N ASP A 155 1.17 35.26 -3.82
CA ASP A 155 0.18 36.31 -4.04
C ASP A 155 -0.14 36.53 -5.53
N ILE A 156 0.23 35.58 -6.41
CA ILE A 156 -0.07 35.67 -7.85
C ILE A 156 -1.58 35.69 -8.12
N LEU A 157 -1.98 36.20 -9.28
CA LEU A 157 -3.38 36.24 -9.72
C LEU A 157 -4.30 36.97 -8.72
N ASP A 158 -3.80 38.01 -8.04
CA ASP A 158 -4.52 38.84 -7.07
C ASP A 158 -5.17 38.05 -5.91
N ASN A 159 -4.59 36.91 -5.54
CA ASN A 159 -5.13 36.03 -4.50
C ASN A 159 -4.03 35.54 -3.56
N ASP A 160 -4.38 35.36 -2.29
CA ASP A 160 -3.50 34.73 -1.30
C ASP A 160 -3.54 33.20 -1.43
N TRP A 161 -2.41 32.60 -1.78
CA TRP A 161 -2.25 31.16 -1.98
C TRP A 161 -1.36 30.51 -0.92
N TYR A 162 -1.74 29.31 -0.51
CA TYR A 162 -0.81 28.32 0.01
C TYR A 162 -0.31 27.43 -1.12
N CYS A 163 1.01 27.25 -1.19
CA CYS A 163 1.68 26.40 -2.15
C CYS A 163 1.88 25.01 -1.55
N TYR A 164 1.17 23.99 -2.06
CA TYR A 164 1.30 22.62 -1.61
C TYR A 164 2.01 21.77 -2.66
N GLU A 165 3.00 21.00 -2.23
CA GLU A 165 3.76 20.09 -3.10
C GLU A 165 3.80 18.67 -2.49
N MET A 166 3.73 17.67 -3.36
CA MET A 166 3.99 16.28 -3.01
C MET A 166 4.97 15.67 -4.01
N ILE A 167 6.07 15.12 -3.49
CA ILE A 167 7.02 14.34 -4.28
C ILE A 167 6.44 12.94 -4.53
N LEU A 168 6.26 12.58 -5.80
CA LEU A 168 5.62 11.33 -6.22
C LEU A 168 6.55 10.11 -6.09
N ASP A 169 7.85 10.35 -6.17
CA ASP A 169 8.92 9.33 -6.13
C ASP A 169 9.54 9.11 -4.74
N GLU A 170 9.11 9.85 -3.71
CA GLU A 170 9.49 9.55 -2.33
C GLU A 170 8.78 8.27 -1.87
N LYS A 171 9.35 7.11 -2.21
CA LYS A 171 9.11 5.89 -1.45
C LYS A 171 9.39 6.23 0.01
N ASN A 172 8.37 6.20 0.85
CA ASN A 172 8.48 6.54 2.26
C ASN A 172 9.24 5.42 3.00
N TYR A 173 10.57 5.47 2.91
CA TYR A 173 11.50 4.60 3.62
C TYR A 173 11.73 5.06 5.06
N LYS A 174 10.72 5.61 5.74
CA LYS A 174 10.83 5.90 7.18
C LYS A 174 11.21 4.62 7.91
N ILE A 175 12.48 4.53 8.30
CA ILE A 175 13.05 3.37 8.99
C ILE A 175 12.54 3.33 10.43
N LEU A 176 12.51 4.48 11.10
CA LEU A 176 12.04 4.67 12.47
C LEU A 176 10.51 4.85 12.51
N THR A 177 9.78 3.76 12.28
CA THR A 177 8.36 3.68 12.62
C THR A 177 8.16 2.71 13.78
N ILE A 178 7.10 2.90 14.58
CA ILE A 178 6.79 1.98 15.69
C ILE A 178 6.70 0.52 15.21
N PRO A 179 6.02 0.21 14.08
CA PRO A 179 6.01 -1.15 13.52
C PRO A 179 7.42 -1.68 13.21
N ASN A 180 8.26 -0.91 12.52
CA ASN A 180 9.61 -1.36 12.17
C ASN A 180 10.47 -1.62 13.40
N ILE A 181 10.35 -0.80 14.45
CA ILE A 181 11.07 -1.00 15.72
C ILE A 181 10.64 -2.34 16.36
N LEU A 182 9.34 -2.65 16.35
CA LEU A 182 8.83 -3.93 16.84
C LEU A 182 9.35 -5.12 16.03
N SER A 183 9.47 -4.99 14.70
CA SER A 183 10.09 -6.00 13.84
C SER A 183 11.59 -6.19 14.12
N PHE A 184 12.33 -5.12 14.41
CA PHE A 184 13.73 -5.21 14.87
C PHE A 184 13.84 -5.90 16.23
N ILE A 185 12.99 -5.52 17.19
CA ILE A 185 12.92 -6.18 18.51
C ILE A 185 12.64 -7.67 18.32
N ARG A 186 11.73 -8.03 17.41
CA ARG A 186 11.43 -9.43 17.08
C ARG A 186 12.67 -10.20 16.63
N LEU A 187 13.46 -9.66 15.71
CA LEU A 187 14.71 -10.28 15.27
C LEU A 187 15.69 -10.49 16.43
N ILE A 188 15.81 -9.52 17.34
CA ILE A 188 16.63 -9.64 18.55
C ILE A 188 16.10 -10.73 19.47
N LEU A 189 14.78 -10.77 19.69
CA LEU A 189 14.12 -11.79 20.53
C LEU A 189 14.30 -13.20 19.94
N VAL A 190 14.23 -13.35 18.62
CA VAL A 190 14.47 -14.64 17.93
C VAL A 190 15.93 -15.08 18.09
N GLY A 191 16.89 -14.17 17.96
CA GLY A 191 18.30 -14.46 18.25
C GLY A 191 18.52 -14.85 19.71
N LEU A 192 17.88 -14.15 20.64
CA LEU A 192 17.92 -14.47 22.06
C LEU A 192 17.29 -15.85 22.34
N PHE A 193 16.16 -16.17 21.70
CA PHE A 193 15.55 -17.49 21.76
C PHE A 193 16.53 -18.58 21.31
N PHE A 194 17.22 -18.38 20.17
CA PHE A 194 18.20 -19.33 19.66
C PHE A 194 19.31 -19.61 20.68
N VAL A 195 19.88 -18.55 21.28
CA VAL A 195 20.94 -18.66 22.29
C VAL A 195 20.42 -19.40 23.53
N LEU A 196 19.28 -18.95 24.09
CA LEU A 196 18.70 -19.55 25.30
C LEU A 196 18.34 -21.03 25.10
N TYR A 197 17.84 -21.39 23.92
CA TYR A 197 17.50 -22.77 23.60
C TYR A 197 18.75 -23.64 23.39
N SER A 198 19.80 -23.09 22.79
CA SER A 198 21.02 -23.83 22.45
C SER A 198 22.01 -23.99 23.60
N ASP A 199 22.09 -23.02 24.51
CA ASP A 199 23.08 -22.95 25.59
C ASP A 199 22.81 -23.97 26.73
N LYS A 200 21.54 -24.23 27.06
CA LYS A 200 21.15 -25.05 28.22
C LYS A 200 21.08 -26.57 28.00
N GLY A 201 21.93 -27.09 27.11
CA GLY A 201 22.22 -28.54 26.95
C GLY A 201 21.19 -29.51 27.53
N ASN A 202 20.06 -29.70 26.82
CA ASN A 202 19.02 -30.71 27.05
C ASN A 202 18.38 -30.88 28.44
N ASN A 203 18.80 -30.19 29.51
CA ASN A 203 18.50 -30.63 30.87
C ASN A 203 18.01 -29.60 31.90
N LYS A 204 17.65 -28.38 31.53
CA LYS A 204 16.90 -27.49 32.46
C LYS A 204 15.80 -26.75 31.72
N ASP A 205 14.61 -26.73 32.31
CA ASP A 205 13.41 -26.06 31.85
C ASP A 205 13.71 -24.75 31.13
N ASN A 206 13.63 -24.79 29.79
CA ASN A 206 13.84 -23.62 28.94
C ASN A 206 12.61 -22.71 28.92
N MET A 207 11.93 -22.56 30.05
CA MET A 207 10.74 -21.72 30.22
C MET A 207 11.02 -20.29 29.75
N TRP A 208 12.24 -19.79 29.96
CA TRP A 208 12.69 -18.49 29.44
C TRP A 208 12.70 -18.42 27.90
N ALA A 209 13.12 -19.48 27.19
CA ALA A 209 13.05 -19.51 25.73
C ALA A 209 11.59 -19.48 25.25
N ILE A 210 10.70 -20.20 25.93
CA ILE A 210 9.26 -20.19 25.63
C ILE A 210 8.69 -18.77 25.84
N ILE A 211 9.01 -18.12 26.96
CA ILE A 211 8.57 -16.76 27.27
C ILE A 211 9.06 -15.78 26.20
N VAL A 212 10.35 -15.84 25.82
CA VAL A 212 10.92 -14.99 24.76
C VAL A 212 10.21 -15.21 23.42
N LEU A 213 9.91 -16.46 23.06
CA LEU A 213 9.17 -16.78 21.85
C LEU A 213 7.73 -16.24 21.88
N ILE A 214 7.03 -16.35 23.01
CA ILE A 214 5.68 -15.78 23.18
C ILE A 214 5.74 -14.26 23.06
N LEU A 215 6.70 -13.60 23.70
CA LEU A 215 6.90 -12.15 23.59
C LEU A 215 7.17 -11.74 22.13
N SER A 216 7.97 -12.52 21.40
CA SER A 216 8.22 -12.32 19.96
C SER A 216 6.93 -12.43 19.12
N GLY A 217 6.05 -13.39 19.43
CA GLY A 217 4.75 -13.49 18.76
C GLY A 217 3.79 -12.33 19.10
N ILE A 218 3.87 -11.80 20.32
CA ILE A 218 3.07 -10.63 20.73
C ILE A 218 3.52 -9.38 19.97
N THR A 219 4.82 -9.17 19.74
CA THR A 219 5.29 -8.00 18.99
C THR A 219 4.76 -7.99 17.56
N ASP A 220 4.70 -9.15 16.89
CA ASP A 220 4.09 -9.30 15.55
C ASP A 220 2.60 -8.95 15.50
N PHE A 221 1.85 -9.42 16.49
CA PHE A 221 0.44 -9.06 16.54
C PHE A 221 0.24 -7.54 16.73
N LEU A 222 1.11 -6.92 17.52
CA LEU A 222 1.03 -5.49 17.84
C LEU A 222 1.45 -4.60 16.67
N ASP A 223 2.57 -4.87 15.98
CA ASP A 223 3.00 -4.02 14.86
C ASP A 223 2.00 -4.06 13.70
N GLY A 224 1.47 -5.23 13.34
CA GLY A 224 0.44 -5.35 12.30
C GLY A 224 -0.85 -4.62 12.67
N LYS A 225 -1.19 -4.51 13.96
CA LYS A 225 -2.36 -3.74 14.43
C LYS A 225 -2.09 -2.24 14.45
N ILE A 226 -0.91 -1.83 14.91
CA ILE A 226 -0.48 -0.42 14.99
C ILE A 226 -0.34 0.15 13.57
N ALA A 227 0.34 -0.55 12.66
CA ALA A 227 0.51 -0.13 11.27
C ALA A 227 -0.83 0.16 10.58
N ARG A 228 -1.82 -0.72 10.76
CA ARG A 228 -3.15 -0.58 10.16
C ARG A 228 -4.00 0.50 10.84
N ARG A 229 -3.93 0.64 12.17
CA ARG A 229 -4.74 1.63 12.90
C ARG A 229 -4.24 3.06 12.70
N PHE A 230 -2.92 3.23 12.60
CA PHE A 230 -2.29 4.56 12.55
C PHE A 230 -1.74 4.91 11.16
N ASN A 231 -2.02 4.12 10.13
CA ASN A 231 -1.50 4.30 8.76
C ASN A 231 0.04 4.44 8.70
N MET A 232 0.75 3.75 9.60
CA MET A 232 2.22 3.79 9.72
C MET A 232 2.89 2.72 8.84
N VAL A 233 2.41 2.53 7.62
CA VAL A 233 2.99 1.55 6.68
C VAL A 233 4.17 2.19 5.96
N SER A 234 5.37 1.62 6.09
CA SER A 234 6.60 2.10 5.42
C SER A 234 7.06 1.11 4.34
N GLU A 235 7.78 1.60 3.32
CA GLU A 235 8.35 0.73 2.27
C GLU A 235 9.43 -0.19 2.84
N PHE A 236 10.16 0.27 3.85
CA PHE A 236 11.15 -0.54 4.55
C PHE A 236 10.50 -1.66 5.38
N GLY A 237 9.42 -1.36 6.11
CA GLY A 237 8.66 -2.35 6.89
C GLY A 237 8.09 -3.47 6.02
N LYS A 238 7.60 -3.15 4.82
CA LYS A 238 7.13 -4.16 3.85
C LYS A 238 8.18 -5.22 3.49
N ILE A 239 9.46 -4.91 3.65
CA ILE A 239 10.58 -5.84 3.43
C ILE A 239 11.02 -6.47 4.76
N LEU A 240 11.13 -5.66 5.82
CA LEU A 240 11.60 -6.12 7.13
C LEU A 240 10.65 -7.14 7.76
N ASP A 241 9.34 -6.90 7.72
CA ASP A 241 8.36 -7.75 8.43
C ASP A 241 8.37 -9.19 7.88
N PRO A 242 8.29 -9.43 6.55
CA PRO A 242 8.40 -10.78 6.00
C PRO A 242 9.76 -11.45 6.26
N VAL A 243 10.84 -10.67 6.40
CA VAL A 243 12.16 -11.21 6.73
C VAL A 243 12.19 -11.66 8.19
N ALA A 244 11.67 -10.85 9.11
CA ALA A 244 11.58 -11.18 10.53
C ALA A 244 10.70 -12.42 10.77
N ASP A 245 9.57 -12.53 10.05
CA ASP A 245 8.70 -13.71 10.12
C ASP A 245 9.42 -14.99 9.68
N LYS A 246 10.05 -14.98 8.50
CA LYS A 246 10.75 -16.15 7.97
C LYS A 246 11.96 -16.54 8.82
N ALA A 247 12.65 -15.55 9.38
CA ALA A 247 13.74 -15.80 10.32
C ALA A 247 13.23 -16.50 11.59
N THR A 248 12.08 -16.06 12.12
CA THR A 248 11.42 -16.70 13.27
C THR A 248 11.09 -18.16 12.98
N GLU A 249 10.44 -18.44 11.85
CA GLU A 249 10.09 -19.81 11.45
C GLU A 249 11.34 -20.70 11.29
N ALA A 250 12.35 -20.22 10.56
CA ALA A 250 13.59 -20.96 10.33
C ALA A 250 14.34 -21.27 11.64
N VAL A 251 14.49 -20.28 12.52
CA VAL A 251 15.22 -20.46 13.79
C VAL A 251 14.53 -21.47 14.70
N ILE A 252 13.20 -21.43 14.82
CA ILE A 252 12.45 -22.40 15.63
C ILE A 252 12.65 -23.83 15.10
N ALA A 253 12.52 -24.01 13.78
CA ALA A 253 12.75 -25.31 13.15
C ALA A 253 14.18 -25.81 13.40
N ILE A 254 15.21 -24.96 13.20
CA ILE A 254 16.62 -25.29 13.42
C ILE A 254 16.88 -25.72 14.87
N CYS A 255 16.32 -25.00 15.85
CA CYS A 255 16.45 -25.35 17.26
C CYS A 255 15.86 -26.75 17.55
N LEU A 256 14.70 -27.07 16.99
CA LEU A 256 14.02 -28.34 17.21
C LEU A 256 14.62 -29.52 16.43
N MET A 257 15.40 -29.27 15.37
CA MET A 257 16.03 -30.32 14.55
C MET A 257 16.91 -31.28 15.36
N LYS A 258 17.56 -30.81 16.44
CA LYS A 258 18.36 -31.68 17.32
C LYS A 258 17.53 -32.76 18.01
N ARG A 259 16.22 -32.55 18.18
CA ARG A 259 15.29 -33.50 18.79
C ARG A 259 14.49 -34.28 17.76
N TYR A 260 14.14 -33.64 16.63
CA TYR A 260 13.30 -34.23 15.60
C TYR A 260 13.99 -34.11 14.24
N GLU A 261 14.68 -35.17 13.82
CA GLU A 261 15.51 -35.17 12.60
C GLU A 261 14.70 -34.84 11.33
N ILE A 262 13.43 -35.27 11.27
CA ILE A 262 12.55 -35.05 10.11
C ILE A 262 12.32 -33.55 9.80
N LEU A 263 12.58 -32.65 10.76
CA LEU A 263 12.49 -31.21 10.55
C LEU A 263 13.46 -30.70 9.48
N ILE A 264 14.54 -31.42 9.17
CA ILE A 264 15.43 -31.05 8.07
C ILE A 264 14.68 -30.99 6.73
N TYR A 265 13.77 -31.95 6.48
CA TYR A 265 12.98 -31.99 5.26
C TYR A 265 11.94 -30.86 5.23
N LEU A 266 11.34 -30.54 6.37
CA LEU A 266 10.46 -29.38 6.50
C LEU A 266 11.21 -28.07 6.19
N LEU A 267 12.43 -27.92 6.71
CA LEU A 267 13.26 -26.72 6.49
C LEU A 267 13.69 -26.58 5.01
N ILE A 268 14.04 -27.69 4.36
CA ILE A 268 14.34 -27.70 2.91
C ILE A 268 13.10 -27.29 2.11
N LEU A 269 11.94 -27.88 2.40
CA LEU A 269 10.68 -27.53 1.74
C LEU A 269 10.31 -26.06 1.95
N PHE A 270 10.49 -25.56 3.18
CA PHE A 270 10.32 -24.16 3.52
C PHE A 270 11.23 -23.26 2.68
N ALA A 271 12.53 -23.55 2.63
CA ALA A 271 13.50 -22.77 1.85
C ALA A 271 13.15 -22.74 0.35
N ILE A 272 12.77 -23.88 -0.23
CA ILE A 272 12.33 -23.98 -1.63
C ILE A 272 11.10 -23.11 -1.86
N LYS A 273 10.06 -23.27 -1.03
CA LYS A 273 8.81 -22.51 -1.14
C LYS A 273 9.06 -21.00 -1.02
N GLU A 274 9.79 -20.56 -0.01
CA GLU A 274 10.00 -19.14 0.25
C GLU A 274 10.87 -18.48 -0.83
N THR A 275 11.88 -19.19 -1.32
CA THR A 275 12.73 -18.71 -2.43
C THR A 275 11.91 -18.60 -3.72
N PHE A 276 11.13 -19.63 -4.05
CA PHE A 276 10.24 -19.62 -5.21
C PHE A 276 9.20 -18.50 -5.13
N MET A 277 8.54 -18.33 -3.98
CA MET A 277 7.54 -17.28 -3.80
C MET A 277 8.14 -15.88 -3.94
N SER A 278 9.32 -15.67 -3.37
CA SER A 278 10.02 -14.38 -3.46
C SER A 278 10.44 -14.08 -4.90
N ALA A 279 11.04 -15.06 -5.59
CA ALA A 279 11.52 -14.90 -6.97
C ALA A 279 10.37 -14.74 -7.98
N CYS A 280 9.39 -15.64 -7.97
CA CYS A 280 8.25 -15.56 -8.89
C CYS A 280 7.34 -14.37 -8.58
N GLY A 281 7.17 -14.02 -7.30
CA GLY A 281 6.44 -12.82 -6.89
C GLY A 281 7.07 -11.55 -7.47
N LEU A 282 8.40 -11.41 -7.38
CA LEU A 282 9.12 -10.29 -7.98
C LEU A 282 8.96 -10.24 -9.51
N ILE A 283 9.04 -11.39 -10.18
CA ILE A 283 8.84 -11.48 -11.64
C ILE A 283 7.42 -11.05 -12.03
N VAL A 284 6.41 -11.50 -11.28
CA VAL A 284 5.00 -11.14 -11.52
C VAL A 284 4.81 -9.64 -11.36
N ILE A 285 5.30 -9.04 -10.28
CA ILE A 285 5.20 -7.59 -10.04
C ILE A 285 5.88 -6.82 -11.18
N ARG A 286 7.09 -7.23 -11.60
CA ARG A 286 7.83 -6.56 -12.68
C ARG A 286 7.13 -6.66 -14.03
N LYS A 287 6.47 -7.79 -14.33
CA LYS A 287 5.84 -8.02 -15.64
C LYS A 287 4.41 -7.52 -15.74
N THR A 288 3.68 -7.46 -14.64
CA THR A 288 2.23 -7.19 -14.63
C THR A 288 1.83 -5.96 -13.80
N GLY A 289 2.71 -5.46 -12.94
CA GLY A 289 2.36 -4.46 -11.93
C GLY A 289 1.44 -4.99 -10.82
N GLU A 290 0.94 -6.22 -10.92
CA GLU A 290 0.03 -6.79 -9.94
C GLU A 290 0.78 -7.29 -8.70
N ASN A 291 0.52 -6.66 -7.54
CA ASN A 291 0.94 -7.19 -6.25
C ASN A 291 -0.15 -8.12 -5.67
N ASN A 292 0.02 -9.41 -5.91
CA ASN A 292 -0.83 -10.44 -5.32
C ASN A 292 -0.30 -10.83 -3.93
N GLY A 293 -0.70 -10.07 -2.92
CA GLY A 293 -0.35 -10.34 -1.51
C GLY A 293 -0.76 -11.74 -1.02
N ALA A 294 -0.44 -12.05 0.24
CA ALA A 294 -0.60 -13.40 0.82
C ALA A 294 -2.05 -13.94 0.74
N LYS A 295 -2.21 -15.10 0.08
CA LYS A 295 -3.47 -15.82 -0.07
C LYS A 295 -3.75 -16.74 1.12
N TRP A 296 -4.99 -17.20 1.23
CA TRP A 296 -5.48 -18.00 2.36
C TRP A 296 -4.67 -19.29 2.60
N TYR A 297 -4.27 -20.00 1.54
CA TYR A 297 -3.50 -21.24 1.66
C TYR A 297 -2.09 -21.01 2.23
N GLY A 298 -1.49 -19.84 1.98
CA GLY A 298 -0.25 -19.43 2.66
C GLY A 298 -0.45 -19.21 4.16
N LYS A 299 -1.55 -18.55 4.54
CA LYS A 299 -1.89 -18.31 5.96
C LYS A 299 -2.14 -19.62 6.71
N VAL A 300 -2.84 -20.57 6.09
CA VAL A 300 -3.08 -21.90 6.67
C VAL A 300 -1.76 -22.65 6.87
N SER A 301 -0.85 -22.61 5.89
CA SER A 301 0.47 -23.24 6.01
C SER A 301 1.27 -22.64 7.17
N THR A 302 1.34 -21.31 7.29
CA THR A 302 2.05 -20.63 8.40
C THR A 302 1.39 -20.92 9.75
N PHE A 303 0.06 -20.93 9.82
CA PHE A 303 -0.66 -21.26 11.05
C PHE A 303 -0.40 -22.71 11.51
N ALA A 304 -0.44 -23.66 10.58
CA ALA A 304 -0.10 -25.07 10.86
C ALA A 304 1.34 -25.20 11.36
N PHE A 305 2.29 -24.48 10.74
CA PHE A 305 3.68 -24.45 11.18
C PHE A 305 3.81 -23.98 12.62
N TYR A 306 3.25 -22.81 12.97
CA TYR A 306 3.34 -22.27 14.32
C TYR A 306 2.68 -23.19 15.36
N ILE A 307 1.49 -23.74 15.08
CA ILE A 307 0.84 -24.69 15.99
C ILE A 307 1.74 -25.90 16.26
N VAL A 308 2.27 -26.53 15.20
CA VAL A 308 3.10 -27.73 15.36
C VAL A 308 4.39 -27.39 16.10
N MET A 309 5.09 -26.32 15.70
CA MET A 309 6.35 -25.93 16.35
C MET A 309 6.17 -25.58 17.82
N ILE A 310 5.15 -24.77 18.16
CA ILE A 310 4.86 -24.41 19.56
C ILE A 310 4.48 -25.66 20.36
N THR A 311 3.70 -26.58 19.80
CA THR A 311 3.32 -27.83 20.47
C THR A 311 4.55 -28.70 20.76
N LEU A 312 5.44 -28.88 19.79
CA LEU A 312 6.68 -29.64 19.93
C LEU A 312 7.65 -29.02 20.94
N LEU A 313 7.55 -27.70 21.14
CA LEU A 313 8.39 -26.92 22.04
C LEU A 313 7.87 -26.99 23.48
N ILE A 314 6.55 -26.85 23.69
CA ILE A 314 5.90 -26.92 25.01
C ILE A 314 5.86 -28.37 25.53
N ILE A 315 5.42 -29.31 24.70
CA ILE A 315 5.25 -30.70 25.13
C ILE A 315 6.53 -31.48 24.84
N ARG A 316 7.40 -31.55 25.85
CA ARG A 316 8.75 -32.14 25.70
C ARG A 316 8.75 -33.66 25.46
N HIS A 317 7.79 -34.37 26.06
CA HIS A 317 7.72 -35.83 26.05
C HIS A 317 6.71 -36.37 25.03
N ILE A 318 6.62 -35.75 23.85
CA ILE A 318 5.81 -36.30 22.75
C ILE A 318 6.51 -37.55 22.20
N PRO A 319 5.82 -38.69 22.05
CA PRO A 319 6.37 -39.84 21.35
C PRO A 319 6.81 -39.47 19.93
N LEU A 320 7.99 -39.93 19.53
CA LEU A 320 8.59 -39.56 18.24
C LEU A 320 7.65 -39.82 17.05
N SER A 321 6.87 -40.90 17.09
CA SER A 321 5.85 -41.22 16.08
C SER A 321 4.79 -40.11 15.93
N VAL A 322 4.26 -39.61 17.05
CA VAL A 322 3.25 -38.53 17.07
C VAL A 322 3.87 -37.23 16.55
N ALA A 323 5.07 -36.88 17.01
CA ALA A 323 5.78 -35.70 16.52
C ALA A 323 6.03 -35.76 15.01
N ASN A 324 6.46 -36.92 14.49
CA ASN A 324 6.70 -37.12 13.07
C ASN A 324 5.40 -36.96 12.26
N VAL A 325 4.27 -37.51 12.72
CA VAL A 325 2.97 -37.33 12.05
C VAL A 325 2.58 -35.85 12.00
N MET A 326 2.76 -35.10 13.09
CA MET A 326 2.48 -33.66 13.12
C MET A 326 3.38 -32.89 12.14
N ILE A 327 4.67 -33.22 12.07
CA ILE A 327 5.62 -32.58 11.15
C ILE A 327 5.29 -32.93 9.69
N ILE A 328 4.92 -34.18 9.39
CA ILE A 328 4.48 -34.60 8.05
C ILE A 328 3.21 -33.86 7.63
N MET A 329 2.24 -33.72 8.52
CA MET A 329 1.04 -32.93 8.27
C MET A 329 1.40 -31.46 7.99
N CYS A 330 2.35 -30.88 8.73
CA CYS A 330 2.86 -29.54 8.45
C CYS A 330 3.53 -29.45 7.07
N MET A 331 4.36 -30.43 6.70
CA MET A 331 4.98 -30.52 5.37
C MET A 331 3.92 -30.60 4.26
N PHE A 332 2.84 -31.34 4.48
CA PHE A 332 1.73 -31.42 3.54
C PHE A 332 1.07 -30.05 3.29
N PHE A 333 0.72 -29.31 4.35
CA PHE A 333 0.14 -27.97 4.19
C PHE A 333 1.10 -26.99 3.50
N MET A 334 2.40 -27.10 3.80
CA MET A 334 3.42 -26.27 3.16
C MET A 334 3.61 -26.60 1.67
N ALA A 335 3.64 -27.88 1.31
CA ALA A 335 3.71 -28.33 -0.07
C ALA A 335 2.43 -27.95 -0.85
N PHE A 336 1.25 -28.10 -0.23
CA PHE A 336 -0.01 -27.65 -0.80
C PHE A 336 0.01 -26.14 -1.10
N ALA A 337 0.44 -25.32 -0.13
CA ALA A 337 0.56 -23.89 -0.33
C ALA A 337 1.54 -23.53 -1.45
N PHE A 338 2.68 -24.23 -1.52
CA PHE A 338 3.65 -24.08 -2.59
C PHE A 338 3.05 -24.35 -3.98
N VAL A 339 2.38 -25.49 -4.17
CA VAL A 339 1.74 -25.85 -5.45
C VAL A 339 0.67 -24.82 -5.84
N MET A 340 -0.11 -24.35 -4.88
CA MET A 340 -1.13 -23.33 -5.13
C MET A 340 -0.53 -21.98 -5.55
N TYR A 341 0.57 -21.53 -4.91
CA TYR A 341 1.29 -20.33 -5.35
C TYR A 341 1.92 -20.51 -6.74
N ALA A 342 2.52 -21.68 -7.02
CA ALA A 342 3.08 -21.97 -8.33
C ALA A 342 2.03 -21.90 -9.44
N ARG A 343 0.85 -22.50 -9.21
CA ARG A 343 -0.28 -22.42 -10.13
C ARG A 343 -0.77 -20.99 -10.31
N LEU A 344 -0.89 -20.22 -9.23
CA LEU A 344 -1.32 -18.83 -9.27
C LEU A 344 -0.37 -17.97 -10.13
N TYR A 345 0.94 -18.03 -9.85
CA TYR A 345 1.93 -17.25 -10.60
C TYR A 345 2.01 -17.65 -12.07
N TYR A 346 1.90 -18.96 -12.35
CA TYR A 346 1.84 -19.44 -13.74
C TYR A 346 0.62 -18.87 -14.49
N GLN A 347 -0.57 -18.87 -13.87
CA GLN A 347 -1.79 -18.35 -14.49
C GLN A 347 -1.69 -16.84 -14.78
N ILE A 348 -1.14 -16.06 -13.84
CA ILE A 348 -0.94 -14.62 -14.02
C ILE A 348 0.02 -14.33 -15.18
N LEU A 349 1.17 -15.00 -15.20
CA LEU A 349 2.18 -14.82 -16.25
C LEU A 349 1.68 -15.25 -17.62
N LYS A 350 0.92 -16.35 -17.71
CA LYS A 350 0.30 -16.82 -18.95
C LYS A 350 -0.71 -15.80 -19.48
N LYS A 351 -1.58 -15.26 -18.62
CA LYS A 351 -2.58 -14.25 -18.99
C LYS A 351 -1.92 -12.98 -19.51
N ASN A 352 -0.83 -12.53 -18.89
CA ASN A 352 -0.11 -11.35 -19.35
C ASN A 352 0.52 -11.54 -20.73
N ARG A 353 1.14 -12.70 -20.96
CA ARG A 353 1.76 -13.02 -22.26
C ARG A 353 0.75 -12.97 -23.41
N CYS A 354 -0.45 -13.57 -23.23
CA CYS A 354 -1.50 -13.53 -24.24
C CYS A 354 -2.00 -12.10 -24.54
N LYS A 355 -2.01 -11.20 -23.55
CA LYS A 355 -2.36 -9.79 -23.79
C LYS A 355 -1.30 -9.07 -24.61
N THR A 356 -0.01 -9.32 -24.34
CA THR A 356 1.08 -8.70 -25.09
C THR A 356 1.19 -9.21 -26.52
N GLU A 357 0.82 -10.47 -26.81
CA GLU A 357 0.81 -11.03 -28.17
C GLU A 357 -0.40 -10.58 -29.02
N GLN A 358 -1.38 -9.88 -28.42
CA GLN A 358 -2.58 -9.35 -29.09
C GLN A 358 -2.53 -7.83 -29.36
N LEU A 359 -1.47 -7.16 -28.88
CA LEU A 359 -1.14 -5.75 -29.13
C LEU A 359 0.01 -5.70 -30.13
#